data_AF-A0A849MIG7-F1
#
_entry.id   AF-A0A849MIG7-F1
#
_cell.length_a   1.000
_cell.length_b   1.000
_cell.length_c   1.000
_cell.angle_alpha   90.00
_cell.angle_beta   90.00
_cell.angle_gamma   90.00
#
_symmetry.space_group_name_H-M   'P 1'
#
loop_
_entity.id
_entity.type
_entity.pdbx_description
1 polymer ?
#
loop_
_entity_poly.entity_id
_entity_poly.type
_entity_poly.pdbx_seq_one_letter_code
_entity_poly.pdbx_strand_id
1 'polypeptide(L)'
;MAELILSLIVWIGANSEYEVDFPQPIVVMTTQHNMCQLFGIDDMFRCDISGLKGFYNEDITIYLGTDFNQDDPHHVSRLLHELVHYVQYKNGNGYLCRGNMEVEAYDIQDAWRADKGLEPILADFNRIMLEANCSA
;
A
#
# COMPACT_ATOMS: atom_id res chain seq x y z
N MET A 1 14.99 3.19 7.03
CA MET A 1 13.52 3.11 7.23
C MET A 1 12.87 4.47 7.48
N ALA A 2 13.11 5.19 8.59
CA ALA A 2 12.41 6.46 8.87
C ALA A 2 12.60 7.55 7.78
N GLU A 3 13.83 7.70 7.28
CA GLU A 3 14.14 8.63 6.18
C GLU A 3 13.44 8.25 4.87
N LEU A 4 13.30 6.96 4.59
CA LEU A 4 12.56 6.45 3.44
C LEU A 4 11.07 6.76 3.59
N ILE A 5 10.48 6.48 4.74
CA ILE A 5 9.06 6.79 5.00
C ILE A 5 8.82 8.29 4.82
N LEU A 6 9.68 9.14 5.39
CA LEU A 6 9.56 10.59 5.24
C LEU A 6 9.66 11.02 3.77
N SER A 7 10.62 10.51 3.02
CA SER A 7 10.79 10.89 1.60
C SER A 7 9.60 10.44 0.74
N LEU A 8 9.03 9.28 1.02
CA LEU A 8 7.81 8.80 0.35
C LEU A 8 6.59 9.63 0.70
N ILE A 9 6.39 9.96 1.99
CA ILE A 9 5.27 10.83 2.43
C ILE A 9 5.36 12.21 1.77
N VAL A 10 6.56 12.82 1.74
CA VAL A 10 6.79 14.10 1.05
C VAL A 10 6.49 13.98 -0.44
N TRP A 11 6.91 12.88 -1.09
CA TRP A 11 6.62 12.65 -2.50
C TRP A 11 5.10 12.49 -2.74
N ILE A 12 4.38 11.76 -1.87
CA ILE A 12 2.91 11.62 -1.97
C ILE A 12 2.23 12.98 -1.88
N GLY A 13 2.58 13.81 -0.88
CA GLY A 13 1.99 15.14 -0.73
C GLY A 13 2.32 16.10 -1.88
N ALA A 14 3.44 15.90 -2.58
CA ALA A 14 3.80 16.69 -3.76
C ALA A 14 3.10 16.23 -5.06
N ASN A 15 2.57 15.01 -5.10
CA ASN A 15 2.03 14.37 -6.30
C ASN A 15 0.57 13.88 -6.14
N SER A 16 -0.12 14.34 -5.10
CA SER A 16 -1.54 14.04 -4.86
C SER A 16 -2.21 15.22 -4.17
N GLU A 17 -3.54 15.14 -4.00
CA GLU A 17 -4.31 16.13 -3.25
C GLU A 17 -4.35 15.83 -1.73
N TYR A 18 -3.62 14.82 -1.27
CA TYR A 18 -3.61 14.42 0.13
C TYR A 18 -2.82 15.40 1.00
N GLU A 19 -3.42 15.80 2.11
CA GLU A 19 -2.65 16.35 3.23
C GLU A 19 -1.74 15.25 3.79
N VAL A 20 -0.53 15.63 4.17
CA VAL A 20 0.49 14.68 4.66
C VAL A 20 1.12 15.10 5.99
N ASP A 21 0.65 16.20 6.58
CA ASP A 21 1.09 16.67 7.90
C ASP A 21 0.40 15.87 9.02
N PHE A 22 0.80 14.60 9.12
CA PHE A 22 0.35 13.67 10.15
C PHE A 22 1.54 13.04 10.87
N PRO A 23 1.33 12.47 12.07
CA PRO A 23 2.33 11.62 12.69
C PRO A 23 2.78 10.51 11.73
N GLN A 24 4.04 10.10 11.79
CA GLN A 24 4.50 9.00 10.95
C GLN A 24 3.80 7.68 11.34
N PRO A 25 3.43 6.83 10.36
CA PRO A 25 2.86 5.53 10.64
C PRO A 25 3.89 4.61 11.28
N ILE A 26 3.40 3.62 12.03
CA ILE A 26 4.25 2.57 12.57
C ILE A 26 4.44 1.51 11.48
N VAL A 27 5.69 1.23 11.12
CA VAL A 27 6.03 0.17 10.16
C VAL A 27 6.65 -1.02 10.90
N VAL A 28 6.03 -2.18 10.79
CA VAL A 28 6.45 -3.42 11.47
C VAL A 28 6.84 -4.47 10.44
N MET A 29 8.07 -4.96 10.57
CA MET A 29 8.53 -6.12 9.81
C MET A 29 8.00 -7.40 10.46
N THR A 30 7.39 -8.29 9.70
CA THR A 30 6.82 -9.53 10.23
C THR A 30 6.96 -10.71 9.27
N THR A 31 6.88 -11.93 9.81
CA THR A 31 7.01 -13.15 9.00
C THR A 31 5.78 -13.33 8.11
N GLN A 32 5.92 -14.05 6.99
CA GLN A 32 4.81 -14.36 6.09
C GLN A 32 3.61 -14.97 6.84
N HIS A 33 3.89 -15.93 7.73
CA HIS A 33 2.86 -16.59 8.53
C HIS A 33 2.09 -15.59 9.41
N ASN A 34 2.80 -14.76 10.18
CA ASN A 34 2.17 -13.80 11.08
C ASN A 34 1.44 -12.70 10.31
N MET A 35 1.97 -12.27 9.16
CA MET A 35 1.29 -11.31 8.28
C MET A 35 -0.06 -11.84 7.81
N CYS A 36 -0.11 -13.09 7.33
CA CYS A 36 -1.34 -13.72 6.90
C CYS A 36 -2.35 -13.85 8.04
N GLN A 37 -1.93 -14.25 9.23
CA GLN A 37 -2.82 -14.29 10.39
C GLN A 37 -3.38 -12.91 10.74
N LEU A 38 -2.55 -11.87 10.76
CA LEU A 38 -3.00 -10.49 11.00
C LEU A 38 -3.95 -9.97 9.92
N PHE A 39 -3.80 -10.44 8.68
CA PHE A 39 -4.70 -10.12 7.57
C PHE A 39 -6.01 -10.95 7.59
N GLY A 40 -6.12 -11.96 8.45
CA GLY A 40 -7.28 -12.85 8.53
C GLY A 40 -7.24 -14.07 7.61
N ILE A 41 -6.04 -14.48 7.17
CA ILE A 41 -5.80 -15.72 6.40
C ILE A 41 -5.21 -16.77 7.34
N ASP A 42 -6.06 -17.66 7.85
CA ASP A 42 -5.65 -18.71 8.79
C ASP A 42 -5.04 -19.95 8.10
N ASP A 43 -5.32 -20.14 6.81
CA ASP A 43 -4.84 -21.28 6.04
C ASP A 43 -3.52 -20.94 5.32
N MET A 44 -2.47 -21.71 5.61
CA MET A 44 -1.13 -21.45 5.07
C MET A 44 -1.05 -21.61 3.54
N PHE A 45 -1.81 -22.55 2.99
CA PHE A 45 -1.83 -22.76 1.54
C PHE A 45 -2.45 -21.54 0.82
N ARG A 46 -3.54 -20.99 1.37
CA ARG A 46 -4.12 -19.71 0.91
C ARG A 46 -3.18 -18.53 1.13
N CYS A 47 -2.43 -18.52 2.24
CA CYS A 47 -1.41 -17.51 2.50
C CYS A 47 -0.34 -17.50 1.39
N ASP A 48 0.21 -18.66 1.04
CA ASP A 48 1.23 -18.76 -0.02
C ASP A 48 0.70 -18.31 -1.39
N ILE A 49 -0.53 -18.70 -1.74
CA ILE A 49 -1.16 -18.32 -3.02
C ILE A 49 -1.50 -16.83 -3.09
N SER A 50 -1.85 -16.21 -1.95
CA SER A 50 -2.21 -14.80 -1.91
C SER A 50 -1.08 -13.87 -2.35
N GLY A 51 0.18 -14.30 -2.18
CA GLY A 51 1.34 -13.45 -2.43
C GLY A 51 1.37 -12.18 -1.56
N LEU A 52 0.68 -12.17 -0.42
CA LEU A 52 0.64 -11.03 0.50
C LEU A 52 2.06 -10.70 0.99
N LYS A 53 2.48 -9.45 0.80
CA LYS A 53 3.85 -9.00 1.16
C LYS A 53 3.89 -7.70 1.97
N GLY A 54 2.74 -7.06 2.12
CA GLY A 54 2.51 -5.94 3.01
C GLY A 54 1.04 -5.59 3.02
N PHE A 55 0.61 -4.90 4.08
CA PHE A 55 -0.70 -4.28 4.15
C PHE A 55 -0.74 -3.21 5.24
N TYR A 56 -1.59 -2.21 5.05
CA TYR A 56 -2.00 -1.25 6.07
C TYR A 56 -3.17 -1.81 6.89
N ASN A 57 -3.08 -1.75 8.22
CA ASN A 57 -4.22 -1.91 9.11
C ASN A 57 -4.72 -0.53 9.58
N GLU A 58 -6.04 -0.36 9.63
CA GLU A 58 -6.71 0.91 9.95
C GLU A 58 -6.31 1.48 11.34
N ASP A 59 -5.72 0.64 12.19
CA ASP A 59 -5.05 0.97 13.45
C ASP A 59 -3.64 1.57 13.27
N ILE A 60 -3.39 2.30 12.18
CA ILE A 60 -2.16 3.05 11.85
C ILE A 60 -0.87 2.22 11.64
N THR A 61 -0.95 0.90 11.54
CA THR A 61 0.24 0.05 11.38
C THR A 61 0.36 -0.50 9.96
N ILE A 62 1.52 -0.31 9.35
CA ILE A 62 1.89 -0.95 8.08
C ILE A 62 2.72 -2.18 8.41
N TYR A 63 2.26 -3.35 7.98
CA TYR A 63 3.03 -4.59 8.07
C TYR A 63 3.75 -4.84 6.77
N LEU A 64 5.04 -5.19 6.85
CA LEU A 64 5.87 -5.59 5.71
C LEU A 64 6.53 -6.94 5.96
N GLY A 65 6.76 -7.70 4.90
CA GLY A 65 7.41 -9.01 5.00
C GLY A 65 8.87 -8.86 5.42
N THR A 66 9.40 -9.76 6.23
CA THR A 66 10.82 -9.73 6.66
C THR A 66 11.82 -9.75 5.49
N ASP A 67 11.36 -10.09 4.29
CA ASP A 67 12.09 -10.05 3.02
C ASP A 67 12.12 -8.66 2.35
N PHE A 68 11.51 -7.63 2.95
CA PHE A 68 11.55 -6.26 2.44
C PHE A 68 12.99 -5.74 2.33
N ASN A 69 13.25 -5.06 1.23
CA ASN A 69 14.55 -4.49 0.90
C ASN A 69 14.35 -3.03 0.50
N GLN A 70 14.91 -2.11 1.29
CA GLN A 70 14.79 -0.67 1.03
C GLN A 70 15.58 -0.20 -0.20
N ASP A 71 16.50 -1.02 -0.71
CA ASP A 71 17.28 -0.74 -1.91
C ASP A 71 16.63 -1.32 -3.19
N ASP A 72 15.57 -2.12 -3.05
CA ASP A 72 14.78 -2.64 -4.17
C ASP A 72 13.59 -1.71 -4.46
N PRO A 73 13.55 -1.03 -5.62
CA PRO A 73 12.49 -0.07 -5.91
C PRO A 73 11.11 -0.73 -6.08
N HIS A 74 11.02 -2.04 -6.36
CA HIS A 74 9.74 -2.75 -6.33
C HIS A 74 9.21 -2.86 -4.90
N HIS A 75 10.07 -3.20 -3.94
CA HIS A 75 9.71 -3.25 -2.53
C HIS A 75 9.34 -1.86 -2.01
N VAL A 76 10.13 -0.84 -2.36
CA VAL A 76 9.82 0.56 -1.99
C VAL A 76 8.48 1.00 -2.56
N SER A 77 8.15 0.66 -3.81
CA SER A 77 6.84 0.99 -4.39
C SER A 77 5.67 0.36 -3.63
N ARG A 78 5.86 -0.84 -3.06
CA ARG A 78 4.86 -1.48 -2.19
C ARG A 78 4.70 -0.73 -0.87
N LEU A 79 5.79 -0.31 -0.23
CA LEU A 79 5.68 0.54 0.97
C LEU A 79 4.95 1.85 0.65
N LEU A 80 5.22 2.46 -0.51
CA LEU A 80 4.50 3.65 -0.94
C LEU A 80 3.00 3.39 -1.10
N HIS A 81 2.59 2.25 -1.68
CA HIS A 81 1.19 1.85 -1.76
C HIS A 81 0.51 1.82 -0.39
N GLU A 82 1.13 1.18 0.61
CA GLU A 82 0.58 1.15 1.98
C GLU A 82 0.55 2.53 2.65
N LEU A 83 1.51 3.40 2.33
CA LEU A 83 1.52 4.79 2.80
C LEU A 83 0.41 5.61 2.15
N VAL A 84 0.02 5.32 0.92
CA VAL A 84 -1.16 5.94 0.28
C VAL A 84 -2.42 5.57 1.04
N HIS A 85 -2.61 4.29 1.40
CA HIS A 85 -3.72 3.90 2.27
C HIS A 85 -3.70 4.62 3.60
N TYR A 86 -2.53 4.73 4.24
CA TYR A 86 -2.40 5.50 5.47
C TYR A 86 -2.90 6.94 5.32
N VAL A 87 -2.46 7.68 4.29
CA VAL A 87 -2.88 9.08 4.11
C VAL A 87 -4.34 9.19 3.67
N GLN A 88 -4.85 8.25 2.88
CA GLN A 88 -6.27 8.16 2.53
C GLN A 88 -7.13 8.11 3.80
N TYR A 89 -6.83 7.20 4.73
CA TYR A 89 -7.55 7.09 5.99
C TYR A 89 -7.41 8.34 6.86
N LYS A 90 -6.22 8.96 6.92
CA LYS A 90 -6.00 10.21 7.68
C LYS A 90 -6.73 11.42 7.11
N ASN A 91 -6.94 11.46 5.80
CA ASN A 91 -7.76 12.48 5.13
C ASN A 91 -9.26 12.17 5.21
N GLY A 92 -9.65 11.12 5.94
CA GLY A 92 -11.05 10.76 6.17
C GLY A 92 -11.67 9.91 5.08
N ASN A 93 -10.91 9.44 4.08
CA ASN A 93 -11.43 8.65 2.96
C ASN A 93 -11.80 7.20 3.33
N GLY A 94 -11.67 6.78 4.59
CA GLY A 94 -11.97 5.42 5.03
C GLY A 94 -13.43 4.96 4.89
N TYR A 95 -14.36 5.88 4.60
CA TYR A 95 -15.76 5.54 4.28
C TYR A 95 -16.02 5.36 2.78
N LEU A 96 -15.05 5.71 1.92
CA LEU A 96 -15.18 5.50 0.49
C LEU A 96 -15.13 4.01 0.18
N CYS A 97 -15.65 3.64 -1.00
CA CYS A 97 -15.53 2.27 -1.44
C CYS A 97 -14.05 1.86 -1.53
N ARG A 98 -13.72 0.71 -0.93
CA ARG A 98 -12.38 0.15 -0.94
C ARG A 98 -11.80 -0.02 -2.36
N GLY A 99 -12.60 -0.46 -3.33
CA GLY A 99 -12.13 -0.61 -4.71
C GLY A 99 -11.61 0.69 -5.32
N ASN A 100 -12.28 1.82 -5.10
CA ASN A 100 -11.82 3.12 -5.59
C ASN A 100 -10.55 3.59 -4.86
N MET A 101 -10.45 3.32 -3.56
CA MET A 101 -9.24 3.63 -2.78
C MET A 101 -8.03 2.84 -3.28
N GLU A 102 -8.20 1.55 -3.60
CA GLU A 102 -7.16 0.69 -4.17
C GLU A 102 -6.72 1.19 -5.55
N VAL A 103 -7.68 1.56 -6.41
CA VAL A 103 -7.38 2.12 -7.75
C VAL A 103 -6.52 3.37 -7.63
N GLU A 104 -6.89 4.30 -6.76
CA GLU A 104 -6.13 5.52 -6.53
C GLU A 104 -4.75 5.23 -5.91
N ALA A 105 -4.66 4.28 -4.97
CA ALA A 105 -3.39 3.86 -4.39
C ALA A 105 -2.44 3.28 -5.44
N TYR A 106 -2.97 2.50 -6.38
CA TYR A 106 -2.22 2.02 -7.54
C TYR A 106 -1.85 3.15 -8.51
N ASP A 107 -2.73 4.12 -8.77
CA ASP A 107 -2.41 5.25 -9.65
C ASP A 107 -1.23 6.07 -9.12
N ILE A 108 -1.24 6.36 -7.82
CA ILE A 108 -0.14 7.08 -7.15
C ILE A 108 1.13 6.20 -7.12
N GLN A 109 0.99 4.89 -6.89
CA GLN A 109 2.10 3.95 -6.94
C GLN A 109 2.75 3.89 -8.33
N ASP A 110 1.96 3.80 -9.38
CA ASP A 110 2.43 3.67 -10.74
C ASP A 110 3.04 4.98 -11.24
N ALA A 111 2.56 6.15 -10.78
CA ALA A 111 3.22 7.43 -10.98
C ALA A 111 4.63 7.46 -10.35
N TRP A 112 4.78 7.01 -9.10
CA TRP A 112 6.09 6.93 -8.46
C TRP A 112 7.02 5.95 -9.19
N ARG A 113 6.48 4.82 -9.64
CA ARG A 113 7.23 3.82 -10.42
C ARG A 113 7.73 4.39 -11.74
N ALA A 114 6.90 5.16 -12.44
CA ALA A 114 7.28 5.85 -13.66
C ALA A 114 8.44 6.83 -13.44
N ASP A 115 8.43 7.60 -12.33
CA ASP A 115 9.55 8.47 -11.93
C ASP A 115 10.87 7.71 -11.71
N LYS A 116 10.80 6.40 -11.41
CA LYS A 116 11.95 5.50 -11.26
C LYS A 116 12.28 4.70 -12.52
N GLY A 117 11.57 4.93 -13.62
CA GLY A 117 11.75 4.19 -14.87
C GLY A 117 11.26 2.74 -14.79
N LEU A 118 10.26 2.47 -13.95
CA LEU A 118 9.63 1.16 -13.79
C LEU A 118 8.25 1.12 -14.46
N GLU A 119 7.88 -0.05 -14.95
CA GLU A 119 6.56 -0.33 -15.51
C GLU A 119 5.46 -0.30 -14.42
N PRO A 120 4.21 0.07 -14.78
CA PRO A 120 3.06 0.05 -13.88
C PRO A 120 2.74 -1.38 -13.38
N ILE A 121 2.18 -1.47 -12.18
CA ILE A 121 1.72 -2.73 -11.58
C ILE A 121 0.26 -3.00 -11.92
N LEU A 122 -0.59 -1.98 -11.92
CA LEU A 122 -2.02 -2.18 -12.08
C LEU A 122 -2.38 -2.43 -13.55
N ALA A 123 -2.62 -3.69 -13.88
CA ALA A 123 -3.13 -4.08 -15.19
C ALA A 123 -4.58 -3.59 -15.39
N ASP A 124 -4.93 -3.24 -16.63
CA ASP A 124 -6.26 -2.70 -17.01
C ASP A 124 -7.42 -3.58 -16.53
N PHE A 125 -7.30 -4.90 -16.67
CA PHE A 125 -8.34 -5.83 -16.21
C PHE A 125 -8.55 -5.76 -14.69
N ASN A 126 -7.47 -5.65 -13.92
CA ASN A 126 -7.55 -5.56 -12.46
C ASN A 126 -8.18 -4.24 -12.02
N ARG A 127 -7.90 -3.13 -12.73
CA ARG A 127 -8.57 -1.85 -12.50
C ARG A 127 -10.08 -1.99 -12.62
N ILE A 128 -10.56 -2.54 -13.75
CA ILE A 128 -11.99 -2.74 -14.00
C ILE A 128 -12.63 -3.55 -12.87
N MET A 129 -11.95 -4.61 -12.40
CA MET A 129 -12.46 -5.43 -11.30
C MET A 129 -12.53 -4.67 -9.97
N LEU A 130 -11.54 -3.83 -9.66
CA LEU A 130 -11.55 -3.00 -8.45
C LEU A 130 -12.67 -1.95 -8.49
N GLU A 131 -12.83 -1.24 -9.61
CA GLU A 131 -13.90 -0.25 -9.80
C GLU A 131 -15.30 -0.91 -9.72
N ALA A 132 -15.45 -2.11 -10.27
CA ALA A 132 -16.71 -2.86 -10.22
C ALA A 132 -17.11 -3.26 -8.79
N ASN A 133 -16.14 -3.48 -7.89
CA ASN A 133 -16.41 -3.79 -6.47
C ASN A 133 -17.08 -2.64 -5.69
N CYS A 134 -17.24 -1.48 -6.32
CA CYS A 134 -17.88 -0.30 -5.74
C CYS A 134 -19.30 -0.04 -6.23
N SER A 135 -19.81 -0.84 -7.16
CA SER A 135 -21.09 -0.61 -7.85
C SER A 135 -22.22 -1.52 -7.37
N ALA A 136 -22.31 -1.79 -6.06
CA ALA A 136 -23.35 -2.64 -5.45
C ALA A 136 -24.29 -1.88 -4.52
#